data_AF-A0A482WCJ6-F1
#
_entry.id   AF-A0A482WCJ6-F1
#
_cell.length_a   1.000
_cell.length_b   1.000
_cell.length_c   1.000
_cell.angle_alpha   90.00
_cell.angle_beta   90.00
_cell.angle_gamma   90.00
#
_symmetry.space_group_name_H-M   'P 1'
#
loop_
_entity.id
_entity.type
_entity.pdbx_description
1 polymer ?
#
loop_
_entity_poly.entity_id
_entity_poly.type
_entity_poly.pdbx_seq_one_letter_code
_entity_poly.pdbx_strand_id
1 'polypeptide(L)'
;YTCNRVKSLLYSKSGGQSSNYPKRIHHDIVNAAMAIEAFENMYNLRVTRCGLFVDQKKKKNFAAFPDGLIGNDGIIEVKCLYSAQNLRVEEAIENKVINIAQ
;
A
#
# COMPACT_ATOMS: atom_id res chain seq x y z
N TYR A 1 -1.86 20.58 10.76
CA TYR A 1 -1.86 21.19 9.42
C TYR A 1 -0.82 20.41 8.61
N THR A 2 -1.11 19.46 7.71
CA THR A 2 -1.95 19.51 6.51
C THR A 2 -2.13 18.06 6.01
N CYS A 3 -3.28 17.43 6.23
CA CYS A 3 -3.63 16.13 5.62
C CYS A 3 -5.13 16.04 5.29
N ASN A 4 -5.96 16.78 6.04
CA ASN A 4 -7.41 16.78 5.84
C ASN A 4 -7.88 17.42 4.51
N ARG A 5 -7.14 18.38 3.93
CA ARG A 5 -7.48 18.99 2.62
C ARG A 5 -7.29 18.02 1.44
N VAL A 6 -6.29 17.16 1.51
CA VAL A 6 -6.08 16.12 0.49
C VAL A 6 -7.06 14.97 0.71
N LYS A 7 -7.36 14.65 1.98
CA LYS A 7 -8.38 13.68 2.36
C LYS A 7 -9.74 14.03 1.73
N SER A 8 -10.19 15.28 1.81
CA SER A 8 -11.46 15.67 1.17
C SER A 8 -11.41 15.61 -0.36
N LEU A 9 -10.24 15.76 -1.00
CA LEU A 9 -10.10 15.70 -2.45
C LEU A 9 -10.03 14.24 -2.98
N LEU A 10 -9.35 13.37 -2.25
CA LEU A 10 -9.24 11.93 -2.56
C LEU A 10 -10.49 11.15 -2.15
N TYR A 11 -11.23 11.65 -1.17
CA TYR A 11 -12.41 11.01 -0.58
C TYR A 11 -13.66 11.91 -0.61
N SER A 12 -13.76 12.88 -1.54
CA SER A 12 -14.94 13.74 -1.66
C SER A 12 -16.17 12.92 -2.01
N LYS A 13 -17.16 12.92 -1.11
CA LYS A 13 -18.46 12.29 -1.30
C LYS A 13 -19.29 13.07 -2.31
N SER A 14 -19.44 12.57 -3.53
CA SER A 14 -20.53 12.97 -4.42
C SER A 14 -21.69 11.98 -4.23
N GLY A 15 -22.70 12.38 -3.45
CA GLY A 15 -24.02 11.74 -3.42
C GLY A 15 -24.16 10.37 -2.73
N GLY A 16 -24.63 10.37 -1.48
CA GLY A 16 -25.68 9.46 -1.01
C GLY A 16 -25.49 7.93 -0.93
N GLN A 17 -24.30 7.34 -1.10
CA GLN A 17 -24.08 5.90 -0.93
C GLN A 17 -22.76 5.60 -0.17
N SER A 18 -22.73 4.50 0.56
CA SER A 18 -21.63 4.04 1.43
C SER A 18 -20.28 3.92 0.67
N SER A 19 -19.24 4.59 1.18
CA SER A 19 -17.81 4.44 0.81
C SER A 19 -17.43 4.21 -0.67
N ASN A 20 -17.60 5.20 -1.57
CA ASN A 20 -17.09 5.12 -2.95
C ASN A 20 -15.63 5.61 -3.06
N TYR A 21 -14.66 4.75 -2.76
CA TYR A 21 -13.26 4.96 -3.17
C TYR A 21 -13.14 4.82 -4.70
N PRO A 22 -12.22 5.55 -5.37
CA PRO A 22 -11.89 5.24 -6.77
C PRO A 22 -11.53 3.77 -6.92
N LYS A 23 -11.95 3.10 -8.01
CA LYS A 23 -11.75 1.65 -8.23
C LYS A 23 -10.34 1.18 -7.91
N ARG A 24 -9.33 1.97 -8.28
CA ARG A 24 -7.91 1.69 -8.04
C ARG A 24 -7.56 1.64 -6.55
N ILE A 25 -8.05 2.62 -5.78
CA ILE A 25 -7.82 2.70 -4.33
C ILE A 25 -8.59 1.60 -3.61
N HIS A 26 -9.84 1.35 -4.02
CA HIS A 26 -10.63 0.27 -3.46
C HIS A 26 -9.95 -1.09 -3.66
N HIS A 27 -9.53 -1.39 -4.90
CA HIS A 27 -8.80 -2.60 -5.25
C HIS A 27 -7.53 -2.78 -4.41
N ASP A 28 -6.75 -1.71 -4.24
CA ASP A 28 -5.51 -1.75 -3.45
C ASP A 28 -5.79 -2.14 -1.98
N ILE A 29 -6.75 -1.46 -1.35
CA ILE A 29 -7.11 -1.69 0.05
C ILE A 29 -7.67 -3.09 0.28
N VAL A 30 -8.58 -3.58 -0.58
CA VAL A 30 -9.25 -4.87 -0.34
C VAL A 30 -8.31 -6.06 -0.54
N ASN A 31 -7.30 -5.92 -1.41
CA ASN A 31 -6.40 -7.02 -1.76
C ASN A 31 -5.11 -7.04 -0.93
N ALA A 32 -4.75 -5.94 -0.26
CA ALA A 32 -3.51 -5.86 0.51
C ALA A 32 -3.38 -6.98 1.58
N ALA A 33 -4.47 -7.32 2.28
CA ALA A 33 -4.44 -8.38 3.28
C ALA A 33 -4.12 -9.76 2.69
N MET A 34 -4.72 -10.08 1.54
CA MET A 34 -4.47 -11.33 0.82
C MET A 34 -3.04 -11.38 0.26
N ALA A 35 -2.51 -10.25 -0.20
CA ALA A 35 -1.13 -10.16 -0.67
C ALA A 35 -0.11 -10.36 0.46
N ILE A 36 -0.38 -9.85 1.67
CA ILE A 36 0.44 -10.11 2.86
C ILE A 36 0.41 -11.59 3.22
N GLU A 37 -0.77 -12.22 3.25
CA GLU A 37 -0.89 -13.66 3.53
C GLU A 37 -0.14 -14.51 2.49
N ALA A 38 -0.27 -14.18 1.20
CA ALA A 38 0.46 -14.85 0.14
C ALA A 38 1.98 -14.72 0.32
N PHE A 39 2.46 -13.53 0.71
CA PHE A 39 3.86 -13.29 1.03
C PHE A 39 4.34 -14.13 2.23
N GLU A 40 3.59 -14.14 3.33
CA GLU A 40 3.93 -14.93 4.52
C GLU A 40 4.08 -16.42 4.17
N ASN A 41 3.13 -16.96 3.41
CA ASN A 41 3.12 -18.36 3.00
C ASN A 41 4.26 -18.70 2.02
N MET A 42 4.54 -17.82 1.05
CA MET A 42 5.56 -18.05 0.02
C MET A 42 6.98 -18.08 0.62
N TYR A 43 7.26 -17.17 1.56
CA TYR A 43 8.60 -17.01 2.12
C TYR A 43 8.77 -17.65 3.50
N ASN A 44 7.71 -18.26 4.05
CA ASN A 44 7.66 -18.78 5.42
C ASN A 44 8.12 -17.73 6.45
N LEU A 45 7.65 -16.49 6.27
CA LEU A 45 7.92 -15.35 7.14
C LEU A 45 6.63 -14.88 7.79
N ARG A 46 6.76 -14.08 8.86
CA ARG A 46 5.63 -13.41 9.49
C ARG A 46 5.75 -11.90 9.38
N VAL A 47 4.64 -11.27 9.01
CA VAL A 47 4.46 -9.83 8.89
C VAL A 47 3.70 -9.34 10.11
N THR A 48 4.35 -8.51 10.91
CA THR A 48 3.72 -7.85 12.06
C THR A 48 3.15 -6.51 11.62
N ARG A 49 1.84 -6.31 11.78
CA ARG A 49 1.22 -5.00 11.54
C ARG A 49 1.86 -3.93 12.40
N CYS A 50 2.08 -2.76 11.83
CA CYS A 50 2.72 -1.63 12.51
C CYS A 50 1.96 -0.31 12.32
N GLY A 51 2.43 0.69 13.06
CA GLY A 51 1.91 2.06 13.03
C GLY A 51 2.87 3.04 12.36
N LEU A 52 2.71 4.32 12.68
CA LEU A 52 3.56 5.39 12.19
C LEU A 52 4.90 5.41 12.95
N PHE A 53 6.01 5.30 12.23
CA PHE A 53 7.36 5.51 12.75
C PHE A 53 7.78 6.94 12.50
N VAL A 54 8.21 7.67 13.53
CA VAL A 54 8.65 9.06 13.42
C VAL A 54 10.17 9.12 13.62
N ASP A 55 10.89 9.80 12.73
CA ASP A 55 12.33 10.01 12.90
C ASP A 55 12.59 10.92 14.11
N GLN A 56 13.25 10.36 15.13
CA GLN A 56 13.60 11.06 16.36
C GLN A 56 14.92 11.84 16.27
N LYS A 57 15.77 11.54 15.29
CA LYS A 57 17.13 12.09 15.15
C LYS A 57 17.19 13.29 14.22
N LYS A 58 16.46 13.28 13.10
CA LYS A 58 16.41 14.43 12.19
C LYS A 58 15.33 15.42 12.63
N LYS A 59 15.62 16.72 12.50
CA LYS A 59 14.70 17.82 12.86
C LYS A 59 13.33 17.57 12.22
N LYS A 60 12.34 17.36 13.10
CA LYS A 60 10.87 17.29 12.94
C LYS A 60 10.32 17.20 11.50
N ASN A 61 9.45 16.20 11.28
CA ASN A 61 8.51 15.99 10.14
C ASN A 61 8.82 14.81 9.20
N PHE A 62 9.73 13.90 9.54
CA PHE A 62 9.87 12.64 8.80
C PHE A 62 9.17 11.51 9.54
N ALA A 63 8.33 10.78 8.81
CA ALA A 63 7.69 9.59 9.31
C ALA A 63 7.45 8.59 8.17
N ALA A 64 7.39 7.30 8.52
CA ALA A 64 7.05 6.22 7.63
C ALA A 64 5.89 5.42 8.22
N PHE A 65 5.01 4.89 7.38
CA PHE A 65 3.93 4.00 7.76
C PHE A 65 4.01 2.75 6.88
N PRO A 66 4.93 1.82 7.18
CA PRO A 66 5.04 0.58 6.44
C PRO A 66 3.77 -0.26 6.60
N ASP A 67 3.48 -1.11 5.62
CA ASP A 67 2.37 -2.06 5.71
C ASP A 67 2.64 -3.18 6.73
N GLY A 68 3.92 -3.46 7.02
CA GLY A 68 4.30 -4.35 8.12
C GLY A 68 5.81 -4.43 8.38
N LEU A 69 6.15 -5.06 9.51
CA LEU A 69 7.52 -5.41 9.91
C LEU A 69 7.77 -6.90 9.71
N ILE A 70 9.00 -7.27 9.35
CA ILE A 70 9.42 -8.66 9.15
C ILE A 70 10.70 -8.90 9.94
N GLY A 71 10.68 -9.90 10.83
CA GLY A 71 11.84 -10.25 11.64
C GLY A 71 12.32 -9.06 12.50
N ASN A 72 13.64 -8.84 12.54
CA ASN A 72 14.26 -7.82 13.38
C ASN A 72 14.59 -6.52 12.64
N ASP A 73 14.72 -6.56 11.31
CA ASP A 73 15.27 -5.48 10.50
C ASP A 73 14.56 -5.28 9.14
N GLY A 74 13.54 -6.09 8.84
CA GLY A 74 12.77 -6.03 7.60
C GLY A 74 11.50 -5.18 7.72
N ILE A 75 11.12 -4.57 6.60
CA ILE A 75 9.80 -3.95 6.40
C ILE A 75 9.18 -4.46 5.09
N ILE A 76 7.86 -4.34 4.97
CA ILE A 76 7.13 -4.61 3.73
C ILE A 76 6.24 -3.43 3.36
N GLU A 77 6.17 -3.15 2.06
CA GLU A 77 5.24 -2.22 1.43
C GLU A 77 4.54 -2.99 0.30
N VAL A 78 3.22 -3.05 0.35
CA VAL A 78 2.37 -3.81 -0.56
C VAL A 78 1.69 -2.86 -1.54
N LYS A 79 1.68 -3.25 -2.81
CA LYS A 79 0.98 -2.52 -3.88
C LYS A 79 0.17 -3.49 -4.72
N CYS A 80 -1.14 -3.38 -4.66
CA CYS A 80 -2.09 -4.18 -5.43
C CYS A 80 -2.63 -3.33 -6.59
N LEU A 81 -1.85 -3.25 -7.67
CA LEU A 81 -2.12 -2.37 -8.80
C LEU A 81 -3.32 -2.84 -9.64
N TYR A 82 -4.39 -2.03 -9.64
CA TYR A 82 -5.60 -2.32 -10.44
C TYR A 82 -5.35 -2.50 -11.94
N SER A 83 -4.38 -1.78 -12.53
CA SER A 83 -4.05 -1.91 -13.95
C SER A 83 -3.39 -3.24 -14.32
N ALA A 84 -2.82 -3.95 -13.35
CA ALA A 84 -2.14 -5.23 -13.54
C ALA A 84 -2.87 -6.39 -12.86
N GLN A 85 -4.12 -6.20 -12.41
CA GLN A 85 -4.87 -7.19 -11.60
C GLN A 85 -5.04 -8.58 -12.23
N ASN A 86 -4.95 -8.67 -13.57
CA ASN A 86 -5.11 -9.91 -14.33
C ASN A 86 -3.80 -10.37 -14.99
N LEU A 87 -2.67 -9.77 -14.62
CA LEU A 87 -1.37 -10.06 -15.20
C LEU A 87 -0.47 -10.68 -14.14
N ARG A 88 0.41 -11.58 -14.56
CA ARG A 88 1.58 -11.92 -13.77
C ARG A 88 2.53 -10.74 -13.72
N VAL A 89 3.40 -10.71 -12.71
CA VAL A 89 4.34 -9.60 -12.52
C VAL A 89 5.25 -9.45 -13.73
N GLU A 90 5.74 -10.56 -14.27
CA GLU A 90 6.61 -10.61 -15.45
C GLU A 90 5.90 -10.01 -16.67
N GLU A 91 4.67 -10.45 -16.95
CA GLU A 91 3.84 -9.95 -18.06
C GLU A 91 3.55 -8.45 -17.90
N ALA A 92 3.32 -7.99 -16.67
CA ALA A 92 3.03 -6.59 -16.39
C ALA A 92 4.25 -5.69 -16.62
N ILE A 93 5.46 -6.19 -16.38
CA ILE A 93 6.72 -5.49 -16.68
C ILE A 93 6.97 -5.47 -18.19
N GLU A 94 6.87 -6.63 -18.85
CA GLU A 94 7.07 -6.76 -20.30
C GLU A 94 6.13 -5.84 -21.09
N ASN A 95 4.86 -5.80 -20.69
CA ASN A 95 3.84 -4.94 -21.30
C ASN A 95 3.92 -3.47 -20.83
N LYS A 96 4.90 -3.10 -20.01
CA LYS A 96 5.11 -1.75 -19.45
C LYS A 96 3.89 -1.21 -18.69
N VAL A 97 3.08 -2.10 -18.13
CA VAL A 97 1.96 -1.76 -17.24
C VAL A 97 2.51 -1.35 -15.87
N ILE A 98 3.61 -1.96 -15.45
CA ILE A 98 4.37 -1.63 -14.24
C ILE A 98 5.78 -1.23 -14.65
N ASN A 99 6.31 -0.18 -14.02
CA ASN A 99 7.71 0.19 -14.12
C ASN A 99 8.35 0.03 -12.73
N ILE A 100 9.37 -0.81 -12.64
CA ILE A 100 10.11 -1.01 -11.40
C ILE A 100 11.35 -0.11 -11.49
N ALA A 101 11.51 0.79 -10.53
CA ALA A 101 12.75 1.56 -10.40
C ALA A 101 13.90 0.58 -10.10
N GLN A 102 14.84 0.45 -11.04
CA GLN A 102 16.10 -0.27 -10.86
C GLN A 102 17.13 0.62 -10.15
#